data_AF-A0A7W0ZL10-F1
#
_entry.id   AF-A0A7W0ZL10-F1
#
_cell.length_a   1.000
_cell.length_b   1.000
_cell.length_c   1.000
_cell.angle_alpha   90.00
_cell.angle_beta   90.00
_cell.angle_gamma   90.00
#
_symmetry.space_group_name_H-M   'P 1'
#
loop_
_entity.id
_entity.type
_entity.pdbx_description
1 polymer ?
#
loop_
_entity_poly.entity_id
_entity_poly.type
_entity_poly.pdbx_seq_one_letter_code
_entity_poly.pdbx_strand_id
1 'polypeptide(L)'
;MCGRYTLRTDLREIAKQFGVTEVPSMTPRYNISPTQEVAIIKVTDEAQGREMDLYRWGLIPSWAKDPSIGSKMINARAETVAEKPSFREALKRRRGLIPADGFYEWARAGSRKQPYYFRMKNEQPFAFAGLWESWQSDGERINSCTIITTEANELLRQVHE
;
A
#
# COMPACT_ATOMS: atom_id res chain seq x y z
N MET A 1 -8.95 -7.96 -4.52
CA MET A 1 -8.59 -6.53 -4.31
C MET A 1 -8.33 -6.34 -2.82
N CYS A 2 -7.08 -6.17 -2.38
CA CYS A 2 -6.78 -6.14 -0.95
C CYS A 2 -7.33 -4.86 -0.28
N GLY A 3 -8.21 -5.02 0.71
CA GLY A 3 -8.80 -3.91 1.47
C GLY A 3 -8.42 -3.89 2.95
N ARG A 4 -7.58 -4.83 3.41
CA ARG A 4 -7.16 -4.94 4.81
C ARG A 4 -5.89 -5.78 4.91
N TYR A 5 -4.92 -5.32 5.70
CA TYR A 5 -3.67 -6.06 5.87
C TYR A 5 -3.05 -5.90 7.26
N THR A 6 -1.96 -6.60 7.51
CA THR A 6 -1.26 -6.61 8.80
C THR A 6 0.18 -6.15 8.64
N LEU A 7 0.66 -5.38 9.60
CA LEU A 7 2.09 -5.08 9.77
C LEU A 7 2.38 -5.06 11.27
N ARG A 8 2.78 -6.22 11.78
CA ARG A 8 3.07 -6.51 13.18
C ARG A 8 4.56 -6.59 13.43
N THR A 9 5.33 -6.95 12.39
CA THR A 9 6.80 -6.90 12.43
C THR A 9 7.26 -5.49 12.75
N ASP A 10 8.24 -5.38 13.65
CA ASP A 10 8.86 -4.10 14.02
C ASP A 10 9.49 -3.45 12.78
N LEU A 11 9.27 -2.15 12.59
CA LEU A 11 9.79 -1.43 11.42
C LEU A 11 11.32 -1.47 11.34
N ARG A 12 12.04 -1.67 12.45
CA ARG A 12 13.50 -1.85 12.46
C ARG A 12 13.92 -3.15 11.79
N GLU A 13 13.14 -4.22 11.92
CA GLU A 13 13.40 -5.48 11.22
C GLU A 13 13.11 -5.35 9.73
N ILE A 14 12.02 -4.64 9.37
CA ILE A 14 11.73 -4.27 7.98
C ILE A 14 12.89 -3.43 7.41
N ALA A 15 13.36 -2.43 8.15
CA ALA A 15 14.43 -1.55 7.72
C ALA A 15 15.72 -2.31 7.42
N LYS A 16 16.10 -3.29 8.24
CA LYS A 16 17.25 -4.19 7.96
C LYS A 16 17.06 -4.95 6.65
N GLN A 17 15.89 -5.54 6.42
CA GLN A 17 15.61 -6.31 5.20
C GLN A 17 15.66 -5.45 3.93
N PHE A 18 15.21 -4.20 4.02
CA PHE A 18 15.14 -3.29 2.88
C PHE A 18 16.29 -2.28 2.80
N GLY A 19 17.27 -2.34 3.71
CA GLY A 19 18.41 -1.42 3.73
C GLY A 19 18.00 0.04 3.95
N VAL A 20 17.08 0.29 4.89
CA VAL A 20 16.64 1.62 5.31
C VAL A 20 17.33 1.96 6.64
N THR A 21 17.79 3.20 6.78
CA THR A 21 18.50 3.65 7.98
C THR A 21 17.56 4.16 9.07
N GLU A 22 16.55 4.95 8.68
CA GLU A 22 15.61 5.59 9.61
C GLU A 22 14.23 4.97 9.52
N VAL A 23 13.57 4.82 10.67
CA VAL A 23 12.22 4.26 10.76
C VAL A 23 11.28 5.26 11.41
N PRO A 24 10.07 5.47 10.86
CA PRO A 24 9.07 6.29 11.51
C PRO A 24 8.52 5.60 12.77
N SER A 25 7.91 6.36 13.66
CA SER A 25 7.21 5.81 14.81
C SER A 25 5.85 5.25 14.38
N MET A 26 5.69 3.94 14.43
CA MET A 26 4.41 3.28 14.19
C MET A 26 4.30 2.02 15.04
N THR A 27 3.16 1.84 15.69
CA THR A 27 2.89 0.63 16.47
C THR A 27 2.50 -0.54 15.55
N PRO A 28 2.84 -1.78 15.92
CA PRO A 28 2.32 -3.00 15.29
C PRO A 28 0.79 -3.01 15.15
N ARG A 29 0.27 -3.36 13.97
CA ARG A 29 -1.17 -3.40 13.67
C ARG A 29 -1.59 -4.72 13.03
N TYR A 30 -2.62 -5.33 13.62
CA TYR A 30 -3.27 -6.56 13.14
C TYR A 30 -4.41 -6.28 12.15
N ASN A 31 -4.75 -5.02 11.91
CA ASN A 31 -5.90 -4.63 11.10
C ASN A 31 -5.70 -3.22 10.55
N ILE A 32 -4.87 -3.10 9.53
CA ILE A 32 -4.70 -1.86 8.77
C ILE A 32 -5.84 -1.74 7.77
N SER A 33 -6.52 -0.60 7.80
CA SER A 33 -7.63 -0.27 6.91
C SER A 33 -7.29 0.92 6.00
N PRO A 34 -8.03 1.07 4.88
CA PRO A 34 -8.00 2.29 4.08
C PRO A 34 -8.07 3.55 4.93
N THR A 35 -7.50 4.63 4.38
CA THR A 35 -7.39 5.98 4.94
C THR A 35 -6.48 6.15 6.14
N GLN A 36 -6.02 5.05 6.76
CA GLN A 36 -4.98 5.10 7.78
C GLN A 36 -3.62 5.39 7.17
N GLU A 37 -2.72 5.95 7.97
CA GLU A 37 -1.31 6.05 7.63
C GLU A 37 -0.64 4.68 7.69
N VAL A 38 0.18 4.41 6.68
CA VAL A 38 0.90 3.15 6.48
C VAL A 38 2.34 3.40 6.10
N ALA A 39 3.23 2.48 6.50
CA ALA A 39 4.62 2.54 6.09
C ALA A 39 4.74 2.35 4.57
N ILE A 40 5.59 3.16 3.95
CA ILE A 40 6.04 2.98 2.57
C ILE A 40 7.54 3.19 2.52
N ILE A 41 8.23 2.32 1.78
CA ILE A 41 9.66 2.42 1.49
C ILE A 41 9.81 2.96 0.08
N LYS A 42 10.54 4.05 -0.08
CA LYS A 42 10.71 4.79 -1.34
C LYS A 42 12.18 5.15 -1.57
N VAL A 43 12.50 5.44 -2.83
CA VAL A 43 13.78 6.07 -3.21
C VAL A 43 13.44 7.51 -3.60
N THR A 44 14.02 8.47 -2.89
CA THR A 44 13.83 9.92 -3.12
C THR A 44 14.88 10.47 -4.08
N ASP A 45 16.12 10.02 -3.94
CA ASP A 45 17.25 10.25 -4.84
C ASP A 45 18.13 8.99 -4.85
N GLU A 46 18.66 8.60 -6.02
CA GLU A 46 19.59 7.47 -6.14
C GLU A 46 20.82 7.65 -5.25
N ALA A 47 21.23 8.89 -4.99
CA ALA A 47 22.32 9.21 -4.07
C ALA A 47 21.94 9.13 -2.58
N GLN A 48 20.66 9.31 -2.22
CA GLN A 48 20.17 9.34 -0.84
C GLN A 48 19.75 7.97 -0.30
N GLY A 49 19.62 6.97 -1.17
CA GLY A 49 19.27 5.61 -0.77
C GLY A 49 17.77 5.42 -0.56
N ARG A 50 17.40 4.59 0.42
CA ARG A 50 16.00 4.23 0.69
C ARG A 50 15.52 4.89 1.97
N GLU A 51 14.33 5.44 1.91
CA GLU A 51 13.64 6.05 3.05
C GLU A 51 12.36 5.28 3.36
N MET A 52 12.00 5.21 4.64
CA MET A 52 10.70 4.72 5.10
C MET A 52 9.93 5.86 5.75
N ASP A 53 8.68 6.03 5.36
CA ASP A 53 7.83 7.15 5.79
C ASP A 53 6.37 6.68 5.92
N LEU A 54 5.51 7.50 6.52
CA LEU A 54 4.08 7.20 6.73
C LEU A 54 3.20 7.96 5.74
N TYR A 55 2.43 7.22 4.95
CA TYR A 55 1.59 7.75 3.88
C TYR A 55 0.15 7.30 4.11
N ARG A 56 -0.82 8.17 3.87
CA ARG A 56 -2.24 7.83 3.91
C ARG A 56 -2.56 6.76 2.85
N TRP A 57 -3.12 5.62 3.23
CA TRP A 57 -3.55 4.60 2.27
C TRP A 57 -4.85 4.99 1.55
N GLY A 58 -4.73 5.26 0.25
CA GLY A 58 -5.76 5.83 -0.60
C GLY A 58 -5.22 7.07 -1.28
N LEU A 59 -4.71 6.89 -2.50
CA LEU A 59 -3.94 7.89 -3.23
C LEU A 59 -4.79 9.09 -3.64
N ILE A 60 -4.29 10.28 -3.39
CA ILE A 60 -4.90 11.55 -3.78
C ILE A 60 -4.06 12.10 -4.94
N PRO A 61 -4.60 12.13 -6.18
CA PRO A 61 -3.89 12.72 -7.30
C PRO A 61 -3.57 14.19 -7.02
N SER A 62 -2.38 14.66 -7.38
CA SER A 62 -1.93 16.03 -7.08
C SER A 62 -2.85 17.12 -7.62
N TRP A 63 -3.60 16.84 -8.68
CA TRP A 63 -4.57 17.75 -9.33
C TRP A 63 -5.99 17.66 -8.78
N ALA A 64 -6.25 16.76 -7.82
CA ALA A 64 -7.59 16.59 -7.24
C ALA A 64 -8.02 17.87 -6.52
N LYS A 65 -9.28 18.28 -6.69
CA LYS A 65 -9.88 19.41 -5.96
C LYS A 65 -10.29 19.05 -4.53
N ASP A 66 -10.58 17.77 -4.29
CA ASP A 66 -11.08 17.26 -3.01
C ASP A 66 -10.26 16.01 -2.61
N PRO A 67 -9.60 16.01 -1.45
CA PRO A 67 -8.81 14.87 -0.97
C PRO A 67 -9.66 13.63 -0.66
N SER A 68 -10.98 13.75 -0.53
CA SER A 68 -11.90 12.64 -0.26
C SER A 68 -11.86 11.55 -1.35
N ILE A 69 -11.44 11.91 -2.58
CA ILE A 69 -11.27 10.98 -3.70
C ILE A 69 -10.31 9.83 -3.35
N GLY A 70 -9.34 10.06 -2.46
CA GLY A 70 -8.38 9.05 -2.03
C GLY A 70 -9.02 7.84 -1.37
N SER A 71 -10.22 7.97 -0.76
CA SER A 71 -10.98 6.83 -0.22
C SER A 71 -11.33 5.78 -1.28
N LYS A 72 -11.39 6.16 -2.56
CA LYS A 72 -11.70 5.28 -3.70
C LYS A 72 -10.46 4.78 -4.44
N MET A 73 -9.27 5.23 -4.05
CA MET A 73 -8.00 4.98 -4.76
C MET A 73 -7.00 4.17 -3.92
N ILE A 74 -7.52 3.23 -3.13
CA ILE A 74 -6.73 2.36 -2.25
C ILE A 74 -5.93 1.30 -3.02
N ASN A 75 -6.42 0.92 -4.20
CA ASN A 75 -5.76 -0.03 -5.10
C ASN A 75 -5.67 0.54 -6.52
N ALA A 76 -4.61 0.18 -7.23
CA ALA A 76 -4.39 0.46 -8.65
C ALA A 76 -4.17 -0.86 -9.40
N ARG A 77 -4.98 -1.11 -10.43
CA ARG A 77 -4.90 -2.33 -11.25
C ARG A 77 -3.69 -2.30 -12.18
N ALA A 78 -2.78 -3.27 -12.06
CA ALA A 78 -1.55 -3.38 -12.86
C ALA A 78 -1.84 -3.34 -14.37
N GLU A 79 -3.00 -3.86 -14.77
CA GLU A 79 -3.46 -3.93 -16.17
C GLU A 79 -3.74 -2.55 -16.77
N THR A 80 -4.05 -1.54 -15.96
CA THR A 80 -4.45 -0.20 -16.43
C THR A 80 -3.68 0.95 -15.78
N VAL A 81 -2.78 0.66 -14.84
CA VAL A 81 -2.08 1.67 -14.03
C VAL A 81 -1.24 2.64 -14.87
N ALA A 82 -0.73 2.20 -16.02
CA ALA A 82 0.04 3.02 -16.95
C ALA A 82 -0.81 4.03 -17.75
N GLU A 83 -2.11 3.79 -17.87
CA GLU A 83 -3.03 4.59 -18.70
C GLU A 83 -3.83 5.60 -17.86
N LYS A 84 -4.20 5.23 -16.63
CA LYS A 84 -5.08 6.03 -15.77
C LYS A 84 -4.40 7.33 -15.34
N PRO A 85 -5.02 8.51 -15.55
CA PRO A 85 -4.46 9.80 -15.15
C PRO A 85 -4.08 9.91 -13.67
N SER A 86 -4.82 9.22 -12.79
CA SER A 86 -4.57 9.19 -11.35
C SER A 86 -3.26 8.49 -10.97
N PHE A 87 -2.71 7.62 -11.83
CA PHE A 87 -1.59 6.74 -11.47
C PHE A 87 -0.40 6.81 -12.42
N ARG A 88 -0.62 7.13 -13.71
CA ARG A 88 0.42 7.04 -14.76
C ARG A 88 1.70 7.83 -14.46
N GLU A 89 1.59 9.00 -13.83
CA GLU A 89 2.76 9.80 -13.48
C GLU A 89 3.45 9.28 -12.21
N ALA A 90 2.67 8.81 -11.24
CA ALA A 90 3.22 8.17 -10.05
C ALA A 90 3.95 6.87 -10.39
N LEU A 91 3.45 6.08 -11.35
CA LEU A 91 4.10 4.86 -11.84
C LEU A 91 5.52 5.12 -12.37
N LYS A 92 5.74 6.27 -13.02
CA LYS A 92 7.04 6.63 -13.60
C LYS A 92 8.03 7.12 -12.55
N ARG A 93 7.57 7.83 -11.52
CA ARG A 93 8.44 8.65 -10.66
C ARG A 93 8.31 8.39 -9.17
N ARG A 94 7.21 7.79 -8.72
CA ARG A 94 6.81 7.70 -7.31
C ARG A 94 6.37 6.30 -6.96
N ARG A 95 7.27 5.35 -7.21
CA ARG A 95 7.11 3.95 -6.80
C ARG A 95 7.56 3.78 -5.36
N GLY A 96 6.98 2.81 -4.68
CA GLY A 96 7.40 2.41 -3.34
C GLY A 96 6.98 0.98 -3.03
N LEU A 97 7.44 0.50 -1.89
CA LEU A 97 7.13 -0.81 -1.33
C LEU A 97 6.35 -0.62 -0.04
N ILE A 98 5.19 -1.26 0.09
CA ILE A 98 4.35 -1.17 1.29
C ILE A 98 4.51 -2.49 2.05
N PRO A 99 5.28 -2.53 3.16
CA PRO A 99 5.55 -3.75 3.90
C PRO A 99 4.30 -4.30 4.58
N ALA A 100 4.22 -5.63 4.66
CA ALA A 100 3.13 -6.36 5.31
C ALA A 100 3.59 -7.75 5.76
N ASP A 101 2.98 -8.28 6.82
CA ASP A 101 3.12 -9.70 7.17
C ASP A 101 2.12 -10.59 6.43
N GLY A 102 1.03 -9.98 5.96
CA GLY A 102 -0.11 -10.68 5.40
C GLY A 102 -1.28 -9.75 5.13
N PHE A 103 -2.29 -10.26 4.43
CA PHE A 103 -3.51 -9.53 4.09
C PHE A 103 -4.75 -10.38 4.23
N TYR A 104 -5.89 -9.69 4.33
CA TYR A 104 -7.19 -10.33 4.44
C TYR A 104 -7.95 -10.21 3.12
N GLU A 105 -8.60 -11.30 2.73
CA GLU A 105 -9.60 -11.31 1.67
C GLU A 105 -10.84 -12.08 2.12
N TRP A 106 -11.99 -11.78 1.51
CA TRP A 106 -13.28 -12.35 1.91
C TRP A 106 -13.86 -13.22 0.80
N ALA A 107 -13.93 -14.53 1.05
CA ALA A 107 -14.66 -15.44 0.17
C ALA A 107 -16.16 -15.23 0.36
N ARG A 108 -16.90 -15.21 -0.75
CA ARG A 108 -18.37 -15.26 -0.71
C ARG A 108 -18.81 -16.68 -0.34
N ALA A 109 -19.57 -16.81 0.74
CA ALA A 109 -20.16 -18.06 1.19
C ALA A 109 -21.68 -17.85 1.35
N GLY A 110 -22.41 -17.96 0.23
CA GLY A 110 -23.83 -17.60 0.17
C GLY A 110 -24.05 -16.12 0.50
N SER A 111 -24.86 -15.83 1.53
CA SER A 111 -25.13 -14.47 2.01
C SER A 111 -24.07 -13.92 2.98
N ARG A 112 -23.11 -14.75 3.41
CA ARG A 112 -22.04 -14.35 4.34
C ARG A 112 -20.71 -14.20 3.61
N LYS A 113 -19.79 -13.49 4.26
CA LYS A 113 -18.40 -13.33 3.82
C LYS A 113 -17.47 -13.98 4.83
N GLN A 114 -16.69 -14.97 4.39
CA GLN A 114 -15.68 -15.64 5.23
C GLN A 114 -14.33 -14.95 5.04
N PRO A 115 -13.74 -14.34 6.09
CA PRO A 115 -12.39 -13.80 5.99
C PRO A 115 -11.34 -14.92 5.95
N TYR A 116 -10.35 -14.75 5.08
CA TYR A 116 -9.13 -15.53 5.01
C TYR A 116 -7.94 -14.61 5.21
N TYR A 117 -6.91 -15.11 5.90
CA TYR A 117 -5.64 -14.40 6.09
C TYR A 117 -4.55 -15.08 5.27
N PHE A 118 -3.97 -14.33 4.34
CA PHE A 118 -2.90 -14.78 3.46
C PHE A 118 -1.56 -14.22 3.96
N ARG A 119 -0.55 -15.08 4.02
CA ARG A 119 0.80 -14.75 4.46
C ARG A 119 1.82 -15.67 3.81
N MET A 120 3.10 -15.32 3.93
CA MET A 120 4.20 -16.18 3.48
C MET A 120 4.28 -17.45 4.34
N LYS A 121 4.59 -18.60 3.73
CA LYS A 121 4.72 -19.89 4.44
C LYS A 121 5.80 -19.88 5.52
N ASN A 122 6.88 -19.14 5.30
CA ASN A 122 7.97 -18.96 6.27
C ASN A 122 7.69 -17.85 7.29
N GLU A 123 6.49 -17.28 7.27
CA GLU A 123 6.02 -16.21 8.16
C GLU A 123 6.82 -14.91 8.10
N GLN A 124 7.72 -14.77 7.11
CA GLN A 124 8.49 -13.55 6.91
C GLN A 124 7.62 -12.45 6.31
N PRO A 125 7.87 -11.18 6.65
CA PRO A 125 7.23 -10.06 6.00
C PRO A 125 7.61 -10.01 4.51
N PHE A 126 6.70 -9.47 3.72
CA PHE A 126 6.88 -9.14 2.31
C PHE A 126 6.48 -7.69 2.08
N ALA A 127 6.52 -7.23 0.83
CA ALA A 127 6.01 -5.92 0.49
C ALA A 127 5.12 -5.97 -0.75
N PHE A 128 4.06 -5.17 -0.73
CA PHE A 128 3.28 -4.86 -1.92
C PHE A 128 4.03 -3.85 -2.77
N ALA A 129 3.92 -3.98 -4.10
CA ALA A 129 4.21 -2.88 -4.99
C ALA A 129 3.19 -1.77 -4.76
N GLY A 130 3.66 -0.53 -4.63
CA GLY A 130 2.79 0.63 -4.40
C GLY A 130 3.25 1.85 -5.17
N LEU A 131 2.34 2.81 -5.28
CA LEU A 131 2.61 4.15 -5.80
C LEU A 131 2.30 5.18 -4.72
N TRP A 132 2.95 6.33 -4.80
CA TRP A 132 2.67 7.44 -3.89
C TRP A 132 2.50 8.78 -4.61
N GLU A 133 1.88 9.72 -3.92
CA GLU A 133 1.65 11.09 -4.40
C GLU A 133 1.67 12.07 -3.23
N SER A 134 2.10 13.30 -3.51
CA SER A 134 1.91 14.44 -2.61
C SER A 134 0.83 15.36 -3.18
N TRP A 135 -0.27 15.49 -2.44
CA TRP A 135 -1.33 16.46 -2.73
C TRP A 135 -1.18 17.67 -1.82
N GLN A 136 -1.48 18.87 -2.34
CA GLN A 136 -1.41 20.11 -1.58
C GLN A 136 -2.57 21.04 -1.95
N SER A 137 -3.25 21.59 -0.95
CA SER A 137 -4.25 22.66 -1.09
C SER A 137 -4.23 23.54 0.15
N ASP A 138 -4.36 24.86 -0.03
CA ASP A 138 -4.53 25.82 1.08
C ASP A 138 -3.50 25.69 2.22
N GLY A 139 -2.26 25.32 1.88
CA GLY A 139 -1.16 25.13 2.83
C GLY A 139 -1.12 23.76 3.50
N GLU A 140 -2.14 22.92 3.34
CA GLU A 140 -2.15 21.52 3.81
C GLU A 140 -1.49 20.62 2.76
N ARG A 141 -0.58 19.74 3.20
CA ARG A 141 0.04 18.72 2.37
C ARG A 141 -0.34 17.33 2.87
N ILE A 142 -0.86 16.49 1.99
CA ILE A 142 -1.16 15.09 2.27
C ILE A 142 -0.30 14.19 1.39
N ASN A 143 0.53 13.38 2.02
CA ASN A 143 1.25 12.30 1.39
C ASN A 143 0.39 11.04 1.40
N SER A 144 0.14 10.45 0.24
CA SER A 144 -0.79 9.34 0.09
C SER A 144 -0.25 8.25 -0.83
N CYS A 145 -0.70 7.02 -0.64
CA CYS A 145 -0.24 5.86 -1.40
C CYS A 145 -1.37 4.95 -1.84
N THR A 146 -1.08 4.06 -2.78
CA THR A 146 -1.99 3.02 -3.27
C THR A 146 -1.22 1.71 -3.46
N ILE A 147 -1.90 0.58 -3.30
CA ILE A 147 -1.34 -0.75 -3.54
C ILE A 147 -1.61 -1.14 -5.00
N ILE A 148 -0.62 -1.65 -5.70
CA ILE A 148 -0.83 -2.25 -7.02
C ILE A 148 -1.41 -3.65 -6.83
N THR A 149 -2.54 -3.90 -7.48
CA THR A 149 -3.20 -5.21 -7.54
C THR A 149 -3.07 -5.79 -8.94
N THR A 150 -3.07 -7.11 -9.05
CA THR A 150 -3.07 -7.86 -10.31
C THR A 150 -4.09 -8.98 -10.21
N GLU A 151 -4.40 -9.65 -11.33
CA GLU A 151 -5.16 -10.90 -11.34
C GLU A 151 -4.71 -11.89 -10.25
N ALA A 152 -5.68 -12.47 -9.56
CA ALA A 152 -5.43 -13.46 -8.53
C ALA A 152 -4.73 -14.72 -9.08
N ASN A 153 -3.73 -15.23 -8.35
CA ASN A 153 -3.11 -16.51 -8.67
C ASN A 153 -4.05 -17.70 -8.34
N GLU A 154 -3.62 -18.93 -8.61
CA GLU A 154 -4.44 -20.14 -8.40
C GLU A 154 -4.94 -20.30 -6.96
N LEU A 155 -4.14 -19.91 -5.97
CA LEU A 155 -4.51 -19.96 -4.56
C LEU A 155 -5.58 -18.92 -4.22
N LEU A 156 -5.36 -17.66 -4.64
CA LEU A 156 -6.24 -16.54 -4.30
C LEU A 156 -7.57 -16.61 -5.05
N ARG A 157 -7.60 -17.14 -6.29
CA ARG A 157 -8.82 -17.25 -7.11
C ARG A 157 -9.92 -18.07 -6.46
N GLN A 158 -9.59 -18.95 -5.53
CA GLN A 158 -10.57 -19.71 -4.75
C GLN A 158 -11.33 -18.84 -3.73
N VAL A 159 -10.80 -17.66 -3.40
CA VAL A 159 -11.32 -16.74 -2.39
C VAL A 159 -11.80 -15.43 -3.00
N HIS A 160 -11.02 -14.82 -3.90
CA HIS A 160 -11.32 -13.53 -4.51
C HIS A 160 -10.69 -13.40 -5.90
N GLU A 161 -11.38 -12.66 -6.78
CA GLU A 161 -10.93 -12.29 -8.13
C GLU A 161 -9.93 -11.12 -8.14
#